data_AF-A0A1D3K6H4-F1
#
_entry.id   AF-A0A1D3K6H4-F1
#
_cell.length_a   1.000
_cell.length_b   1.000
_cell.length_c   1.000
_cell.angle_alpha   90.00
_cell.angle_beta   90.00
_cell.angle_gamma   90.00
#
_symmetry.space_group_name_H-M   'P 1'
#
loop_
_entity.id
_entity.type
_entity.pdbx_description
1 polymer ?
#
loop_
_entity_poly.entity_id
_entity_poly.type
_entity_poly.pdbx_seq_one_letter_code
_entity_poly.pdbx_strand_id
1 'polypeptide(L)' 'MIGVEAIRLSIEPMDMRAGTEIALARLIAVFGVVKPHCAYLFVNRRANE' A
#
# COMPACT_ATOMS: atom_id res chain seq x y z
N MET A 1 -20.16 -6.07 -4.00
CA MET A 1 -18.85 -6.22 -4.67
C MET A 1 -18.35 -4.83 -4.98
N ILE A 2 -17.20 -4.41 -4.45
CA ILE A 2 -16.65 -3.07 -4.71
C ILE A 2 -15.98 -3.10 -6.08
N GLY A 3 -16.37 -2.21 -6.99
CA GLY A 3 -15.69 -2.02 -8.27
C GLY A 3 -14.32 -1.39 -8.02
N VAL A 4 -13.26 -2.03 -8.50
CA VAL A 4 -11.89 -1.50 -8.40
C VAL A 4 -11.60 -0.73 -9.68
N GLU A 5 -11.57 0.59 -9.60
CA GLU A 5 -11.33 1.46 -10.77
C GLU A 5 -9.84 1.58 -11.13
N ALA A 6 -8.95 1.34 -10.18
CA ALA A 6 -7.50 1.42 -10.38
C ALA A 6 -6.73 0.55 -9.38
N ILE A 7 -5.61 -0.03 -9.85
CA ILE A 7 -4.61 -0.72 -9.03
C ILE A 7 -3.35 0.13 -8.99
N ARG A 8 -2.81 0.36 -7.79
CA ARG A 8 -1.57 1.10 -7.58
C ARG A 8 -0.60 0.27 -6.76
N LEU A 9 0.64 0.16 -7.24
CA LEU A 9 1.69 -0.68 -6.68
C LEU A 9 2.80 0.18 -6.10
N SER A 10 3.13 -0.04 -4.82
CA SER A 10 4.40 0.43 -4.25
C SER A 10 5.43 -0.69 -4.35
N ILE A 11 6.54 -0.43 -5.03
CA ILE A 11 7.61 -1.42 -5.27
C ILE A 11 8.66 -1.47 -4.16
N GLU A 12 8.67 -0.49 -3.25
CA GLU A 12 9.55 -0.51 -2.10
C GLU A 12 9.02 -1.48 -1.04
N PRO A 13 9.82 -2.49 -0.63
CA PRO A 13 9.37 -3.48 0.33
C PRO A 13 9.17 -2.82 1.70
N MET A 14 7.99 -3.01 2.29
CA MET A 14 7.68 -2.52 3.64
C MET A 14 7.40 -3.70 4.57
N ASP A 15 7.72 -3.58 5.86
CA ASP A 15 7.27 -4.55 6.85
C ASP A 15 5.76 -4.40 7.07
N MET A 16 4.98 -5.40 6.65
CA MET A 16 3.53 -5.42 6.83
C MET A 16 3.09 -5.54 8.30
N ARG A 17 4.00 -5.89 9.23
CA ARG A 17 3.72 -5.86 10.68
C ARG A 17 3.57 -4.44 11.22
N ALA A 18 4.04 -3.43 10.47
CA ALA A 18 3.86 -2.03 10.83
C ALA A 18 2.39 -1.57 10.75
N GLY A 19 1.50 -2.38 10.18
CA GLY A 19 0.06 -2.17 10.16
C GLY A 19 -0.43 -1.24 9.05
N THR A 20 -1.76 -1.08 8.98
CA THR A 20 -2.45 -0.38 7.88
C THR A 20 -2.14 1.12 7.83
N GLU A 21 -1.95 1.78 8.97
CA GLU A 21 -1.65 3.22 9.02
C GLU A 21 -0.29 3.54 8.39
N ILE A 22 0.73 2.72 8.65
CA ILE A 22 2.07 2.88 8.04
C ILE A 22 2.00 2.59 6.54
N ALA A 23 1.22 1.58 6.14
CA ALA A 23 0.96 1.28 4.73
C ALA A 23 0.31 2.48 4.02
N LEU A 24 -0.69 3.09 4.65
CA LEU A 24 -1.40 4.25 4.12
C LEU A 24 -0.50 5.49 4.04
N ALA A 25 0.26 5.77 5.10
CA ALA A 25 1.24 6.87 5.11
C ALA A 25 2.28 6.72 3.99
N ARG A 26 2.73 5.50 3.70
CA ARG A 26 3.62 5.23 2.55
C ARG A 26 2.96 5.52 1.21
N LEU A 27 1.69 5.15 1.03
CA LEU A 27 0.96 5.51 -0.20
C LEU A 27 0.84 7.02 -0.36
N ILE A 28 0.56 7.75 0.72
CA ILE A 28 0.50 9.21 0.71
C ILE A 28 1.88 9.78 0.35
N ALA A 29 2.97 9.24 0.89
CA ALA A 29 4.32 9.71 0.56
C ALA A 29 4.69 9.49 -0.92
N VAL A 30 4.29 8.36 -1.52
CA VAL A 30 4.62 8.02 -2.92
C VAL A 30 3.67 8.68 -3.93
N PHE A 31 2.38 8.73 -3.62
CA PHE A 31 1.34 9.18 -4.55
C PHE A 31 0.73 10.54 -4.21
N GLY A 32 1.10 11.14 -3.08
CA GLY A 32 0.60 12.43 -2.58
C GLY A 32 -0.81 12.35 -1.96
N VAL A 33 -1.71 11.59 -2.56
CA VAL A 33 -3.09 11.41 -2.09
C VAL A 33 -3.57 9.98 -2.29
N VAL A 34 -4.36 9.50 -1.34
CA VAL A 34 -5.02 8.19 -1.39
C VAL A 34 -6.51 8.42 -1.62
N LYS A 35 -7.10 7.66 -2.53
CA LYS A 35 -8.51 7.79 -2.91
C LYS A 35 -9.34 6.68 -2.25
N PRO A 36 -10.57 6.98 -1.83
CA PRO A 36 -11.51 5.95 -1.41
C PRO A 36 -11.84 5.03 -2.60
N HIS A 37 -12.27 3.79 -2.30
CA HIS A 37 -12.66 2.77 -3.29
C HIS A 37 -11.56 2.31 -4.27
N CYS A 38 -10.29 2.59 -3.97
CA CYS A 38 -9.15 2.06 -4.71
C CYS A 38 -8.49 0.88 -3.99
N ALA A 39 -7.97 -0.08 -4.75
CA ALA A 39 -7.15 -1.16 -4.21
C ALA A 39 -5.66 -0.81 -4.29
N TYR A 40 -4.96 -0.94 -3.17
CA TYR A 40 -3.54 -0.66 -3.07
C TYR A 40 -2.77 -1.95 -2.76
N LEU A 41 -1.78 -2.25 -3.60
CA LEU A 41 -0.97 -3.46 -3.48
C LEU A 41 0.43 -3.08 -2.97
N PHE A 42 0.91 -3.88 -2.02
CA PHE A 42 2.20 -3.68 -1.36
C PHE A 42 3.03 -4.95 -1.45
N VAL A 43 4.35 -4.77 -1.60
CA VAL A 43 5.31 -5.86 -1.47
C VAL A 43 5.80 -5.90 -0.02
N ASN A 44 5.63 -7.05 0.65
CA ASN A 44 6.15 -7.23 2.00
C ASN A 44 7.67 -7.43 1.96
N ARG A 45 8.41 -6.70 2.80
CA ARG A 45 9.80 -7.04 3.09
C ARG A 45 9.78 -8.35 3.86
N ARG A 46 10.19 -9.46 3.24
CA ARG A 46 10.32 -10.75 3.93
C ARG A 46 11.22 -10.56 5.15
N ALA A 47 10.74 -10.94 6.33
CA ALA A 47 11.48 -10.89 7.59
C ALA A 47 12.51 -12.02 7.74
N ASN A 48 12.79 -12.75 6.66
CA ASN A 48 13.69 -13.90 6.64
C ASN A 48 14.95 -13.52 5.85
N GLU A 49 15.85 -12.84 6.54
CA GLU A 49 17.28 -13.18 6.44
C GLU A 49 17.56 -14.30 7.45
#